data_AF-V5ZD60-F1
#
_entry.id   AF-V5ZD60-F1
#
_cell.length_a   1.000
_cell.length_b   1.000
_cell.length_c   1.000
_cell.angle_alpha   90.00
_cell.angle_beta   90.00
_cell.angle_gamma   90.00
#
_symmetry.space_group_name_H-M   'P 1'
#
loop_
_entity.id
_entity.type
_entity.pdbx_description
1 polymer ?
#
loop_
_entity_poly.entity_id
_entity_poly.type
_entity_poly.pdbx_seq_one_letter_code
_entity_poly.pdbx_strand_id
1 'polypeptide(L)'
;MELKDLITPLVTLTGVWLAARFTLRNEISKKALEIRTSRLETLSSECTQALYNVSNYLNTLCMIVESKYMLLHDRYPQSSESELQVPAIELASWKDELDDSDRKLKTELLARCRSQLLFHHPDERIRWEYHVTMPLVVLEDFFFITSPTGALVDMKGKSRSKAEALAITADIKHRANEQLGYVQQMTRRFADEFYQLTQPQKTLTLKDYIGRVRDKVKHFFFG
;
A
#
# COMPACT_ATOMS: atom_id res chain seq x y z
N MET A 1 -48.98 17.58 46.67
CA MET A 1 -48.00 17.55 45.57
C MET A 1 -48.35 16.32 44.76
N GLU A 2 -48.93 16.48 43.58
CA GLU A 2 -49.40 15.34 42.80
C GLU A 2 -48.19 14.61 42.21
N LEU A 3 -48.26 13.28 42.12
CA LEU A 3 -47.23 12.43 41.49
C LEU A 3 -46.86 12.94 40.08
N LYS A 4 -47.82 13.57 39.40
CA LYS A 4 -47.69 14.19 38.08
C LYS A 4 -46.72 15.37 38.03
N ASP A 5 -46.62 16.14 39.12
CA ASP A 5 -45.69 17.28 39.26
C ASP A 5 -44.24 16.82 39.42
N LEU A 6 -44.02 15.59 39.91
CA LEU A 6 -42.70 14.99 40.05
C LEU A 6 -42.27 14.23 38.77
N ILE A 7 -43.23 13.60 38.06
CA ILE A 7 -42.97 12.80 36.87
C ILE A 7 -42.57 13.67 35.67
N THR A 8 -43.23 14.79 35.47
CA THR A 8 -43.01 15.68 34.31
C THR A 8 -41.57 16.24 34.23
N PRO A 9 -40.96 16.76 35.31
CA PRO A 9 -39.56 17.15 35.31
C PRO A 9 -38.60 15.95 35.14
N LEU A 10 -38.96 14.78 35.67
CA LEU A 10 -38.12 13.58 35.54
C LEU A 10 -38.06 13.07 34.09
N VAL A 11 -39.20 13.08 33.38
CA VAL A 11 -39.32 12.67 31.96
C VAL A 11 -38.60 13.64 31.03
N THR A 12 -38.67 14.94 31.31
CA THR A 12 -37.92 15.95 30.53
C THR A 12 -36.43 15.83 30.74
N LEU A 13 -35.96 15.63 31.98
CA LEU A 13 -34.53 15.46 32.28
C LEU A 13 -33.95 14.19 31.64
N THR A 14 -34.69 13.08 31.70
CA THR A 14 -34.31 11.83 31.02
C THR A 14 -34.35 11.96 29.51
N GLY A 15 -35.34 12.66 28.95
CA GLY A 15 -35.42 12.98 27.52
C GLY A 15 -34.21 13.78 27.02
N VAL A 16 -33.83 14.85 27.75
CA VAL A 16 -32.65 15.67 27.44
C VAL A 16 -31.36 14.85 27.54
N TRP A 17 -31.22 14.03 28.58
CA TRP A 17 -30.05 13.17 28.75
C TRP A 17 -29.91 12.12 27.64
N LEU A 18 -31.02 11.50 27.23
CA LEU A 18 -31.07 10.55 26.11
C LEU A 18 -30.73 11.22 24.78
N ALA A 19 -31.28 12.40 24.52
CA ALA A 19 -30.97 13.18 23.33
C ALA A 19 -29.48 13.56 23.29
N ALA A 20 -28.93 14.08 24.40
CA ALA A 20 -27.51 14.43 24.49
C ALA A 20 -26.60 13.22 24.27
N ARG A 21 -26.91 12.07 24.88
CA ARG A 21 -26.14 10.83 24.71
C ARG A 21 -26.21 10.30 23.27
N PHE A 22 -27.37 10.41 22.63
CA PHE A 22 -27.55 10.02 21.23
C PHE A 22 -26.73 10.93 20.30
N THR A 23 -26.82 12.25 20.49
CA THR A 23 -26.04 13.23 19.72
C THR A 23 -24.54 13.00 19.88
N LEU A 24 -24.06 12.81 21.11
CA LEU A 24 -22.65 12.60 21.40
C LEU A 24 -22.13 11.29 20.79
N ARG A 25 -22.93 10.21 20.84
CA ARG A 25 -22.59 8.95 20.17
C ARG A 25 -22.51 9.13 18.65
N ASN A 26 -23.45 9.84 18.07
CA ASN A 26 -23.50 10.08 16.62
C ASN A 26 -22.32 10.94 16.16
N GLU A 27 -21.95 11.96 16.93
CA GLU A 27 -20.79 12.79 16.67
C GLU A 27 -19.48 12.00 16.79
N ILE A 28 -19.33 11.14 17.81
CA ILE A 28 -18.17 10.25 17.94
C ILE A 28 -18.08 9.28 16.76
N SER A 29 -19.20 8.66 16.34
CA SER A 29 -19.19 7.78 15.18
C SER A 29 -18.86 8.53 13.89
N LYS A 30 -19.34 9.77 13.74
CA LYS A 30 -19.01 10.62 12.59
C LYS A 30 -17.52 10.96 12.56
N LYS A 31 -16.94 11.43 13.67
CA LYS A 31 -15.50 11.75 13.74
C LYS A 31 -14.64 10.49 13.53
N ALA A 32 -15.04 9.35 14.09
CA ALA A 32 -14.33 8.09 13.87
C ALA A 32 -14.38 7.66 12.40
N LEU A 33 -15.49 7.93 11.71
CA LEU A 33 -15.63 7.68 10.28
C LEU A 33 -14.72 8.60 9.46
N GLU A 34 -14.74 9.90 9.73
CA GLU A 34 -13.89 10.91 9.07
C GLU A 34 -12.39 10.57 9.21
N ILE A 35 -11.96 10.14 10.39
CA ILE A 35 -10.56 9.72 10.62
C ILE A 35 -10.23 8.47 9.80
N ARG A 36 -11.14 7.49 9.73
CA ARG A 36 -10.92 6.26 8.95
C ARG A 36 -10.87 6.53 7.46
N THR A 37 -11.77 7.36 6.94
CA THR A 37 -11.79 7.74 5.51
C THR A 37 -10.53 8.51 5.14
N SER A 38 -10.13 9.50 5.94
CA SER A 38 -8.89 10.27 5.70
C SER A 38 -7.63 9.39 5.71
N ARG A 39 -7.57 8.40 6.61
CA ARG A 39 -6.46 7.43 6.64
C ARG A 39 -6.43 6.54 5.40
N LEU A 40 -7.59 6.08 4.94
CA LEU A 40 -7.70 5.24 3.75
C LEU A 40 -7.32 6.00 2.47
N GLU A 41 -7.73 7.27 2.36
CA GLU A 41 -7.31 8.16 1.26
C GLU A 41 -5.80 8.37 1.26
N THR A 42 -5.22 8.63 2.43
CA THR A 42 -3.77 8.80 2.58
C THR A 42 -3.01 7.53 2.20
N LEU A 43 -3.44 6.37 2.73
CA LEU A 43 -2.86 5.07 2.43
C LEU A 43 -2.92 4.77 0.92
N SER A 44 -4.08 4.99 0.31
CA SER A 44 -4.30 4.78 -1.12
C SER A 44 -3.36 5.65 -1.96
N SER A 45 -3.25 6.93 -1.62
CA SER A 45 -2.38 7.88 -2.31
C SER A 45 -0.90 7.51 -2.16
N GLU A 46 -0.44 7.21 -0.95
CA GLU A 46 0.95 6.83 -0.67
C GLU A 46 1.33 5.54 -1.40
N CYS A 47 0.50 4.48 -1.30
CA CYS A 47 0.72 3.21 -1.98
C CYS A 47 0.74 3.36 -3.50
N THR A 48 -0.15 4.18 -4.05
CA THR A 48 -0.19 4.46 -5.49
C THR A 48 1.07 5.18 -5.94
N GLN A 49 1.50 6.22 -5.22
CA GLN A 49 2.74 6.94 -5.52
C GLN A 49 3.97 6.04 -5.43
N ALA A 50 4.00 5.14 -4.44
CA ALA A 50 5.05 4.16 -4.24
C ALA A 50 5.13 3.17 -5.42
N LEU A 51 4.00 2.63 -5.85
CA LEU A 51 3.91 1.73 -7.00
C LEU A 51 4.36 2.40 -8.30
N TYR A 52 3.97 3.65 -8.54
CA TYR A 52 4.47 4.42 -9.69
C TYR A 52 5.98 4.68 -9.62
N ASN A 53 6.50 5.03 -8.44
CA ASN A 53 7.94 5.23 -8.28
C ASN A 53 8.73 3.94 -8.58
N VAL A 54 8.25 2.79 -8.09
CA VAL A 54 8.85 1.48 -8.39
C VAL A 54 8.79 1.21 -9.88
N SER A 55 7.61 1.28 -10.50
CA SER A 55 7.46 1.00 -11.94
C SER A 55 8.39 1.90 -12.79
N ASN A 56 8.46 3.19 -12.47
CA ASN A 56 9.35 4.12 -13.17
C ASN A 56 10.83 3.78 -12.95
N TYR A 57 11.22 3.41 -11.73
CA TYR A 57 12.58 3.00 -11.41
C TYR A 57 12.98 1.73 -12.17
N LEU A 58 12.15 0.68 -12.10
CA LEU A 58 12.34 -0.60 -12.80
C LEU A 58 12.49 -0.38 -14.31
N ASN A 59 11.57 0.37 -14.92
CA ASN A 59 11.59 0.65 -16.35
C ASN A 59 12.84 1.47 -16.75
N THR A 60 13.23 2.44 -15.93
CA THR A 60 14.43 3.25 -16.20
C THR A 60 15.69 2.39 -16.16
N LEU A 61 15.83 1.51 -15.16
CA LEU A 61 16.94 0.55 -15.12
C LEU A 61 16.98 -0.36 -16.33
N CYS A 62 15.83 -0.93 -16.73
CA CYS A 62 15.76 -1.76 -17.92
C CYS A 62 16.23 -1.01 -19.17
N MET A 63 15.79 0.25 -19.35
CA MET A 63 16.22 1.09 -20.46
C MET A 63 17.73 1.38 -20.43
N ILE A 64 18.30 1.65 -19.26
CA ILE A 64 19.75 1.87 -19.10
C ILE A 64 20.51 0.61 -19.51
N VAL A 65 20.14 -0.54 -18.98
CA VAL A 65 20.78 -1.84 -19.28
C VAL A 65 20.70 -2.12 -20.79
N GLU A 66 19.51 -2.06 -21.38
CA GLU A 66 19.32 -2.31 -22.81
C GLU A 66 20.15 -1.36 -23.68
N SER A 67 20.16 -0.06 -23.33
CA SER A 67 20.91 0.94 -24.09
C SER A 67 22.42 0.73 -23.99
N LYS A 68 22.96 0.41 -22.82
CA LYS A 68 24.39 0.17 -22.63
C LYS A 68 24.85 -1.10 -23.35
N TYR A 69 24.08 -2.18 -23.29
CA TYR A 69 24.36 -3.41 -24.04
C TYR A 69 24.21 -3.23 -25.55
N MET A 70 23.28 -2.39 -26.01
CA MET A 70 23.17 -2.01 -27.43
C MET A 70 24.44 -1.28 -27.90
N LEU A 71 24.90 -0.27 -27.16
CA LEU A 71 26.13 0.47 -27.48
C LEU A 71 27.38 -0.43 -27.49
N LEU A 72 27.46 -1.40 -26.58
CA LEU A 72 28.54 -2.39 -26.56
C LEU A 72 28.49 -3.32 -27.78
N HIS A 73 27.29 -3.76 -28.17
CA HIS A 73 27.12 -4.57 -29.36
C HIS A 73 27.48 -3.80 -30.64
N ASP A 74 27.11 -2.52 -30.74
CA ASP A 74 27.49 -1.67 -31.88
C ASP A 74 29.01 -1.49 -31.98
N ARG A 75 29.71 -1.49 -30.84
CA ARG A 75 31.19 -1.44 -30.79
C ARG A 75 31.84 -2.79 -31.15
N TYR A 76 31.18 -3.90 -30.84
CA TYR A 76 31.67 -5.27 -31.07
C TYR A 76 30.62 -6.12 -31.81
N PRO A 77 30.33 -5.82 -33.09
CA PRO A 77 29.21 -6.42 -33.81
C PRO A 77 29.40 -7.92 -34.12
N GLN A 78 30.66 -8.39 -34.09
CA GLN A 78 31.02 -9.79 -34.34
C GLN A 78 30.84 -10.67 -33.09
N SER A 79 30.67 -10.08 -31.90
CA SER A 79 30.53 -10.82 -30.65
C SER A 79 29.10 -11.33 -30.49
N SER A 80 28.95 -12.60 -30.12
CA SER A 80 27.64 -13.15 -29.79
C SER A 80 27.10 -12.55 -28.48
N GLU A 81 25.78 -12.64 -28.25
CA GLU A 81 25.16 -12.10 -27.02
C GLU A 81 25.67 -12.76 -25.73
N SER A 82 26.21 -13.97 -25.83
CA SER A 82 26.83 -14.69 -24.71
C SER A 82 28.29 -14.28 -24.47
N GLU A 83 28.97 -13.75 -25.49
CA GLU A 83 30.36 -13.27 -25.43
C GLU A 83 30.47 -11.82 -24.94
N LEU A 84 29.43 -11.02 -25.16
CA LEU A 84 29.33 -9.66 -24.65
C LEU A 84 29.08 -9.66 -23.15
N GLN A 85 30.18 -9.66 -22.40
CA GLN A 85 30.22 -9.72 -20.95
C GLN A 85 30.51 -8.35 -20.34
N VAL A 86 29.69 -7.92 -19.38
CA VAL A 86 29.89 -6.69 -18.62
C VAL A 86 30.27 -7.07 -17.18
N PRO A 87 31.39 -6.58 -16.65
CA PRO A 87 31.79 -6.84 -15.26
C PRO A 87 30.74 -6.33 -14.27
N ALA A 88 30.57 -7.05 -13.15
CA ALA A 88 29.62 -6.67 -12.10
C ALA A 88 29.87 -5.26 -11.54
N ILE A 89 31.13 -4.82 -11.49
CA ILE A 89 31.50 -3.45 -11.04
C ILE A 89 30.93 -2.39 -11.98
N GLU A 90 30.97 -2.64 -13.29
CA GLU A 90 30.42 -1.72 -14.28
C GLU A 90 28.88 -1.71 -14.22
N LEU A 91 28.24 -2.87 -14.05
CA LEU A 91 26.80 -2.96 -13.84
C LEU A 91 26.34 -2.21 -12.59
N ALA A 92 27.05 -2.39 -11.47
CA ALA A 92 26.77 -1.67 -10.23
C ALA A 92 26.85 -0.15 -10.44
N SER A 93 27.86 0.34 -11.17
CA SER A 93 27.99 1.77 -11.47
C SER A 93 26.78 2.35 -12.22
N TRP A 94 26.18 1.59 -13.14
CA TRP A 94 24.98 2.06 -13.86
C TRP A 94 23.76 2.19 -12.96
N LYS A 95 23.66 1.34 -11.93
CA LYS A 95 22.60 1.43 -10.93
C LYS A 95 22.88 2.59 -9.97
N ASP A 96 24.12 2.75 -9.51
CA ASP A 96 24.53 3.85 -8.64
C ASP A 96 24.24 5.21 -9.30
N GLU A 97 24.52 5.35 -10.60
CA GLU A 97 24.17 6.54 -11.39
C GLU A 97 22.66 6.88 -11.33
N LEU A 98 21.79 5.86 -11.35
CA LEU A 98 20.35 6.07 -11.23
C LEU A 98 19.94 6.40 -9.78
N ASP A 99 20.56 5.75 -8.80
CA ASP A 99 20.28 5.97 -7.38
C ASP A 99 20.72 7.37 -6.90
N ASP A 100 21.70 7.96 -7.56
CA ASP A 100 22.13 9.35 -7.35
C ASP A 100 21.24 10.38 -8.06
N SER A 101 20.31 9.95 -8.90
CA SER A 101 19.41 10.83 -9.66
C SER A 101 18.09 11.13 -8.93
N ASP A 102 17.34 12.11 -9.45
CA ASP A 102 15.97 12.39 -9.00
C ASP A 102 14.98 11.23 -9.23
N ARG A 103 15.37 10.25 -10.07
CA ARG A 103 14.56 9.07 -10.40
C ARG A 103 14.84 7.89 -9.47
N LYS A 104 15.67 8.07 -8.43
CA LYS A 104 16.00 7.03 -7.47
C LYS A 104 14.77 6.40 -6.83
N LEU A 105 14.96 5.17 -6.37
CA LEU A 105 13.96 4.45 -5.61
C LEU A 105 13.72 5.16 -4.27
N LYS A 106 12.46 5.50 -3.99
CA LYS A 106 12.06 6.14 -2.74
C LYS A 106 11.81 5.08 -1.67
N THR A 107 12.89 4.53 -1.12
CA THR A 107 12.86 3.44 -0.13
C THR A 107 12.02 3.77 1.11
N GLU A 108 12.06 5.01 1.59
CA GLU A 108 11.24 5.49 2.71
C GLU A 108 9.72 5.41 2.41
N LEU A 109 9.33 5.78 1.19
CA LEU A 109 7.94 5.71 0.75
C LEU A 109 7.47 4.25 0.69
N LEU A 110 8.32 3.33 0.20
CA LEU A 110 8.03 1.90 0.16
C LEU A 110 7.90 1.29 1.56
N ALA A 111 8.84 1.61 2.45
CA ALA A 111 8.84 1.12 3.83
C ALA A 111 7.57 1.57 4.57
N ARG A 112 7.19 2.84 4.41
CA ARG A 112 5.95 3.40 4.98
C ARG A 112 4.71 2.67 4.46
N CYS A 113 4.55 2.52 3.14
CA CYS A 113 3.41 1.82 2.55
C CYS A 113 3.33 0.37 3.05
N ARG A 114 4.46 -0.35 3.01
CA ARG A 114 4.54 -1.73 3.52
C ARG A 114 4.12 -1.82 4.98
N SER A 115 4.56 -0.88 5.83
CA SER A 115 4.19 -0.85 7.24
C SER A 115 2.69 -0.61 7.43
N GLN A 116 2.10 0.36 6.72
CA GLN A 116 0.68 0.65 6.84
C GLN A 116 -0.19 -0.51 6.34
N LEU A 117 0.20 -1.15 5.23
CA LEU A 117 -0.46 -2.35 4.73
C LEU A 117 -0.38 -3.50 5.74
N LEU A 118 0.79 -3.71 6.38
CA LEU A 118 0.92 -4.76 7.40
C LEU A 118 -0.07 -4.58 8.56
N PHE A 119 -0.28 -3.34 9.01
CA PHE A 119 -1.15 -3.06 10.16
C PHE A 119 -2.64 -2.98 9.80
N HIS A 120 -2.98 -2.55 8.58
CA HIS A 120 -4.37 -2.28 8.20
C HIS A 120 -4.95 -3.28 7.21
N HIS A 121 -4.13 -3.88 6.33
CA HIS A 121 -4.56 -4.80 5.26
C HIS A 121 -3.53 -5.93 5.06
N PRO A 122 -3.42 -6.90 5.99
CA PRO A 122 -2.37 -7.92 5.97
C PRO A 122 -2.38 -8.80 4.70
N ASP A 123 -3.55 -9.07 4.13
CA ASP A 123 -3.66 -9.80 2.86
C ASP A 123 -3.08 -9.00 1.69
N GLU A 124 -3.29 -7.69 1.70
CA GLU A 124 -2.75 -6.78 0.69
C GLU A 124 -1.24 -6.63 0.83
N ARG A 125 -0.70 -6.76 2.05
CA ARG A 125 0.75 -6.83 2.30
C ARG A 125 1.38 -8.05 1.62
N ILE A 126 0.73 -9.22 1.58
CA ILE A 126 1.28 -10.39 0.88
C ILE A 126 1.39 -10.11 -0.64
N ARG A 127 0.35 -9.50 -1.21
CA ARG A 127 0.33 -9.12 -2.62
C ARG A 127 1.37 -8.04 -2.94
N TRP A 128 1.57 -7.11 -2.02
CA TRP A 128 2.61 -6.10 -2.11
C TRP A 128 3.99 -6.73 -2.20
N GLU A 129 4.33 -7.72 -1.37
CA GLU A 129 5.64 -8.39 -1.43
C GLU A 129 5.85 -9.05 -2.80
N TYR A 130 4.81 -9.66 -3.38
CA TYR A 130 4.89 -10.27 -4.71
C TYR A 130 5.07 -9.24 -5.83
N HIS A 131 4.31 -8.15 -5.82
CA HIS A 131 4.32 -7.18 -6.91
C HIS A 131 5.44 -6.13 -6.79
N VAL A 132 5.96 -5.87 -5.59
CA VAL A 132 6.93 -4.79 -5.34
C VAL A 132 8.28 -5.33 -4.89
N THR A 133 8.30 -6.15 -3.84
CA THR A 133 9.57 -6.63 -3.25
C THR A 133 10.27 -7.63 -4.17
N MET A 134 9.53 -8.61 -4.72
CA MET A 134 10.14 -9.64 -5.57
C MET A 134 10.85 -9.08 -6.83
N PRO A 135 10.25 -8.17 -7.63
CA PRO A 135 10.97 -7.56 -8.76
C PRO A 135 12.24 -6.81 -8.34
N LEU A 136 12.22 -6.14 -7.18
CA LEU A 136 13.39 -5.44 -6.66
C LEU A 136 14.50 -6.43 -6.25
N VAL A 137 14.15 -7.54 -5.61
CA VAL A 137 15.11 -8.60 -5.25
C VAL A 137 15.73 -9.23 -6.51
N VAL A 138 14.90 -9.54 -7.51
CA VAL A 138 15.37 -10.12 -8.78
C VAL A 138 16.35 -9.17 -9.51
N LEU A 139 16.08 -7.86 -9.48
CA LEU A 139 17.02 -6.87 -10.00
C LEU A 139 18.27 -6.73 -9.14
N GLU A 140 18.11 -6.71 -7.83
CA GLU A 140 19.25 -6.69 -6.92
C GLU A 140 20.17 -7.86 -7.22
N ASP A 141 19.67 -9.09 -7.36
CA ASP A 141 20.45 -10.27 -7.73
C ASP A 141 21.19 -10.14 -9.08
N PHE A 142 20.61 -9.41 -10.04
CA PHE A 142 21.24 -9.15 -11.33
C PHE A 142 22.42 -8.17 -11.20
N PHE A 143 22.21 -7.03 -10.54
CA PHE A 143 23.18 -5.95 -10.38
C PHE A 143 24.23 -6.24 -9.31
N PHE A 144 23.81 -6.86 -8.22
CA PHE A 144 24.59 -7.28 -7.09
C PHE A 144 24.37 -8.77 -6.90
N ILE A 145 25.42 -9.58 -6.91
CA ILE A 145 25.25 -11.00 -6.58
C ILE A 145 25.16 -11.15 -5.06
N THR A 146 24.36 -10.32 -4.39
CA THR A 146 24.18 -10.36 -2.94
C THR A 146 22.82 -10.99 -2.64
N SER A 147 22.86 -12.18 -2.06
CA SER A 147 21.66 -12.79 -1.48
C SER A 147 21.00 -11.83 -0.48
N PRO A 148 19.66 -11.77 -0.41
CA PRO A 148 18.91 -11.03 0.60
C PRO A 148 19.30 -11.35 2.05
N THR A 149 20.04 -12.44 2.29
CA THR A 149 20.54 -12.87 3.60
C THR A 149 21.89 -12.27 4.01
N GLY A 150 22.44 -11.29 3.28
CA GLY A 150 23.60 -10.51 3.73
C GLY A 150 24.95 -11.22 3.62
N ALA A 151 25.03 -12.34 2.89
CA ALA A 151 26.33 -12.89 2.51
C ALA A 151 26.96 -11.98 1.45
N LEU A 152 28.05 -11.29 1.81
CA LEU A 152 28.92 -10.59 0.87
C LEU A 152 29.49 -11.63 -0.10
N VAL A 153 28.93 -11.71 -1.29
CA VAL A 153 29.49 -12.56 -2.35
C VAL A 153 30.59 -11.78 -3.03
N ASP A 154 31.76 -12.40 -3.19
CA ASP A 154 32.86 -11.81 -3.93
C ASP A 154 32.43 -11.53 -5.38
N MET A 155 32.47 -10.25 -5.75
CA MET A 155 32.12 -9.72 -7.08
C MET A 155 33.29 -9.84 -8.06
N LYS A 156 34.48 -10.18 -7.56
CA LYS A 156 35.71 -10.21 -8.35
C LYS A 156 35.64 -11.31 -9.41
N GLY A 157 35.69 -10.89 -10.68
CA GLY A 157 35.65 -11.80 -11.83
C GLY A 157 34.24 -12.24 -12.25
N LYS A 158 33.18 -11.66 -11.67
CA LYS A 158 31.81 -11.93 -12.12
C LYS A 158 31.39 -10.93 -13.19
N SER A 159 30.69 -11.41 -14.20
CA SER A 159 30.14 -10.63 -15.30
C SER A 159 28.75 -11.11 -15.67
N ARG A 160 28.00 -10.27 -16.39
CA ARG A 160 26.72 -10.65 -16.99
C ARG A 160 26.79 -10.52 -18.50
N SER A 161 26.25 -11.51 -19.19
CA SER A 161 26.10 -11.51 -20.63
C SER A 161 24.95 -10.61 -21.09
N LYS A 162 24.96 -10.22 -22.37
CA LYS A 162 23.82 -9.57 -23.03
C LYS A 162 22.58 -10.46 -23.02
N ALA A 163 22.74 -11.78 -23.15
CA ALA A 163 21.64 -12.73 -23.07
C ALA A 163 20.93 -12.71 -21.70
N GLU A 164 21.71 -12.69 -20.60
CA GLU A 164 21.16 -12.51 -19.25
C GLU A 164 20.47 -11.16 -19.08
N ALA A 165 21.07 -10.09 -19.61
CA ALA A 165 20.51 -8.74 -19.57
C ALA A 165 19.15 -8.66 -20.30
N LEU A 166 19.02 -9.29 -21.47
CA LEU A 166 17.75 -9.34 -22.20
C LEU A 166 16.68 -10.18 -21.47
N ALA A 167 17.10 -11.31 -20.88
CA ALA A 167 16.18 -12.15 -20.10
C ALA A 167 15.65 -11.42 -18.87
N ILE A 168 16.52 -10.72 -18.12
CA ILE A 168 16.10 -9.98 -16.93
C ILE A 168 15.26 -8.76 -17.30
N THR A 169 15.59 -8.01 -18.35
CA THR A 169 14.80 -6.83 -18.74
C THR A 169 13.41 -7.25 -19.24
N ALA A 170 13.29 -8.38 -19.93
CA ALA A 170 12.00 -8.93 -20.34
C ALA A 170 11.14 -9.35 -19.13
N ASP A 171 11.71 -10.06 -18.16
CA ASP A 171 11.00 -10.46 -16.92
C ASP A 171 10.55 -9.24 -16.11
N ILE A 172 11.43 -8.25 -15.92
CA ILE A 172 11.09 -7.04 -15.15
C ILE A 172 10.05 -6.19 -15.86
N LYS A 173 10.12 -6.03 -17.19
CA LYS A 173 9.08 -5.34 -17.97
C LYS A 173 7.74 -6.04 -17.86
N HIS A 174 7.73 -7.38 -17.90
CA HIS A 174 6.50 -8.15 -17.70
C HIS A 174 5.91 -7.87 -16.30
N ARG A 175 6.70 -7.95 -15.24
CA ARG A 175 6.27 -7.66 -13.87
C ARG A 175 5.83 -6.20 -13.67
N ALA A 176 6.52 -5.24 -14.28
CA ALA A 176 6.16 -3.83 -14.23
C ALA A 176 4.81 -3.56 -14.92
N ASN A 177 4.49 -4.31 -15.98
CA ASN A 177 3.16 -4.26 -16.60
C ASN A 177 2.08 -4.86 -15.69
N GLU A 178 2.37 -5.96 -14.98
CA GLU A 178 1.45 -6.53 -13.99
C GLU A 178 1.20 -5.57 -12.81
N GLN A 179 2.20 -4.75 -12.42
CA GLN A 179 2.04 -3.73 -11.38
C GLN A 179 0.95 -2.72 -11.73
N LEU A 180 0.76 -2.37 -13.01
CA LEU A 180 -0.33 -1.46 -13.41
C LEU A 180 -1.70 -2.07 -13.12
N GLY A 181 -1.87 -3.37 -13.40
CA GLY A 181 -3.08 -4.10 -13.02
C GLY A 181 -3.27 -4.17 -11.51
N TYR A 182 -2.17 -4.33 -10.76
CA TYR A 182 -2.19 -4.33 -9.31
C TYR A 182 -2.63 -2.98 -8.71
N VAL A 183 -2.11 -1.85 -9.21
CA VAL A 183 -2.52 -0.49 -8.81
C VAL A 183 -4.03 -0.31 -8.97
N GLN A 184 -4.59 -0.73 -10.10
CA GLN A 184 -6.03 -0.63 -10.35
C GLN A 184 -6.84 -1.47 -9.37
N GLN A 185 -6.38 -2.69 -9.06
CA GLN A 185 -7.06 -3.58 -8.12
C GLN A 185 -7.00 -3.05 -6.68
N MET A 186 -5.85 -2.53 -6.25
CA MET A 186 -5.69 -1.92 -4.93
C MET A 186 -6.58 -0.67 -4.79
N THR A 187 -6.56 0.20 -5.80
CA THR A 187 -7.41 1.40 -5.84
C THR A 187 -8.89 1.04 -5.75
N ARG A 188 -9.34 0.02 -6.50
CA ARG A 188 -10.74 -0.45 -6.43
C ARG A 188 -11.10 -0.99 -5.06
N ARG A 189 -10.23 -1.79 -4.43
CA ARG A 189 -10.46 -2.31 -3.07
C ARG A 189 -10.61 -1.19 -2.06
N PHE A 190 -9.73 -0.19 -2.08
CA PHE A 190 -9.84 0.96 -1.20
C PHE A 190 -11.09 1.80 -1.50
N ALA A 191 -11.48 1.93 -2.77
CA ALA A 191 -12.74 2.61 -3.13
C ALA A 191 -13.98 1.85 -2.62
N ASP A 192 -13.99 0.51 -2.70
CA ASP A 192 -15.08 -0.33 -2.20
C ASP A 192 -15.16 -0.25 -0.67
N GLU A 193 -14.02 -0.27 0.03
CA GLU A 193 -13.96 -0.07 1.48
C GLU A 193 -14.44 1.33 1.87
N PHE A 194 -14.03 2.36 1.13
CA PHE A 194 -14.52 3.72 1.32
C PHE A 194 -16.04 3.79 1.14
N TYR A 195 -16.58 3.14 0.10
CA TYR A 195 -18.01 3.07 -0.13
C TYR A 195 -18.73 2.39 1.05
N GLN A 196 -18.23 1.24 1.52
CA GLN A 196 -18.81 0.55 2.68
C GLN A 196 -18.76 1.37 3.96
N LEU A 197 -17.69 2.15 4.18
CA LEU A 197 -17.56 3.05 5.32
C LEU A 197 -18.56 4.20 5.25
N THR A 198 -18.76 4.77 4.06
CA THR A 198 -19.67 5.90 3.84
C THR A 198 -21.14 5.50 3.72
N GLN A 199 -21.45 4.20 3.58
CA GLN A 199 -22.83 3.75 3.66
C GLN A 199 -23.42 4.14 5.02
N PRO A 200 -24.66 4.66 5.04
CA PRO A 200 -25.34 4.89 6.30
C PRO A 200 -25.42 3.56 7.02
N GLN A 201 -24.66 3.42 8.12
CA GLN A 201 -24.93 2.36 9.07
C GLN A 201 -26.43 2.41 9.36
N LYS A 202 -27.08 1.24 9.53
CA LYS A 202 -28.38 1.18 10.20
C LYS A 202 -28.19 1.71 11.63
N THR A 203 -28.05 3.03 11.76
CA THR A 203 -28.10 3.74 13.02
C THR A 203 -29.46 3.43 13.56
N LEU A 204 -29.48 2.74 14.70
CA LEU A 204 -30.67 2.61 15.52
C LEU A 204 -31.31 3.98 15.57
N THR A 205 -32.52 4.08 15.04
CA THR A 205 -33.27 5.33 15.09
C THR A 205 -33.42 5.72 16.56
N LEU A 206 -33.63 7.00 16.85
CA LEU A 206 -33.95 7.43 18.21
C LEU A 206 -35.08 6.56 18.81
N LYS A 207 -36.04 6.15 17.96
CA LYS A 207 -37.12 5.22 18.28
C LYS A 207 -36.64 3.82 18.70
N ASP A 208 -35.67 3.24 18.00
CA ASP A 208 -35.09 1.93 18.37
C ASP A 208 -34.27 2.02 19.67
N TYR A 209 -33.57 3.14 19.88
CA TYR A 209 -32.81 3.38 21.10
C TYR A 209 -33.73 3.57 22.31
N ILE A 210 -34.79 4.37 22.14
CA ILE A 210 -35.87 4.54 23.13
C ILE A 210 -36.56 3.20 23.41
N GLY A 211 -36.80 2.39 22.37
CA GLY A 211 -37.37 1.04 22.50
C GLY A 211 -36.52 0.15 23.42
N ARG A 212 -35.21 0.06 23.18
CA ARG A 212 -34.30 -0.75 24.02
C ARG A 212 -34.18 -0.25 25.45
N VAL A 213 -34.17 1.07 25.65
CA VAL A 213 -34.11 1.66 27.00
C VAL A 213 -35.40 1.40 27.74
N ARG A 214 -36.55 1.55 27.08
CA ARG A 214 -37.86 1.20 27.64
C ARG A 214 -37.93 -0.26 28.05
N ASP A 215 -37.43 -1.18 27.24
CA ASP A 215 -37.45 -2.61 27.54
C ASP A 215 -36.54 -2.95 28.74
N LYS A 216 -35.37 -2.30 28.86
CA LYS A 216 -34.51 -2.42 30.05
C LYS A 216 -35.14 -1.83 31.31
N VAL A 217 -35.81 -0.68 31.20
CA VAL A 217 -36.51 -0.05 32.34
C VAL A 217 -37.70 -0.90 32.78
N LYS A 218 -38.49 -1.44 31.85
CA LYS A 218 -39.57 -2.38 32.20
C LYS A 218 -39.05 -3.62 32.94
N HIS A 219 -37.94 -4.20 32.49
CA HIS A 219 -37.34 -5.34 33.17
C HIS A 219 -36.82 -5.01 34.58
N PHE A 220 -36.42 -3.76 34.83
CA PHE A 220 -35.89 -3.34 36.13
C PHE A 220 -36.99 -3.00 37.16
N PHE A 221 -38.18 -2.57 36.71
CA PHE A 221 -39.30 -2.21 37.58
C PHE A 221 -40.40 -3.27 37.69
N PHE A 222 -40.48 -4.21 36.73
CA PHE A 222 -41.55 -5.22 36.64
C PHE A 222 -41.04 -6.66 36.48
N GLY A 223 -39.74 -6.91 36.72
CA GLY A 223 -39.15 -8.24 36.88
C GLY A 223 -38.81 -8.47 38.34
#